data_AF-A0A399J8V9-F1
#
_entry.id   AF-A0A399J8V9-F1
#
_cell.length_a   1.000
_cell.length_b   1.000
_cell.length_c   1.000
_cell.angle_alpha   90.00
_cell.angle_beta   90.00
_cell.angle_gamma   90.00
#
_symmetry.space_group_name_H-M   'P 1'
#
loop_
_entity.id
_entity.type
_entity.pdbx_description
1 polymer ?
#
loop_
_entity_poly.entity_id
_entity_poly.type
_entity_poly.pdbx_seq_one_letter_code
_entity_poly.pdbx_strand_id
1 'polypeptide(L)'
;MNGVDAAAEVTPAFPEGTPVKQGKPAQVKDTSGIEGVLAWDTAGYPAPGQANAGTLTHEHVTTPVEYAVKPAVGGPHAPVWMNAGVYSKPVPTERAVHLMEHGAIWITYNASLPAQQVEALRAFFKQQDYPAGVPDTPGGGNRWMVMSPWADDSLPSPIVISAWGRQLRVDDPADPRLQKFVDEFRANPKYSPESAAVDQVPTGTGGNPAMYGSEAVNPPGMLSPDAGM
;
A
#
# COMPACT_ATOMS: atom_id res chain seq x y z
N MET A 1 3.80 29.68 -8.08
CA MET A 1 4.55 29.65 -6.82
C MET A 1 4.42 28.25 -6.28
N ASN A 2 5.43 27.40 -6.51
CA ASN A 2 5.38 25.97 -6.24
C ASN A 2 6.08 25.70 -4.91
N GLY A 3 5.30 25.54 -3.86
CA GLY A 3 5.76 25.15 -2.53
C GLY A 3 4.58 24.56 -1.80
N VAL A 4 4.38 23.26 -1.92
CA VAL A 4 3.54 22.52 -0.96
C VAL A 4 4.45 22.22 0.22
N ASP A 5 4.16 22.87 1.34
CA ASP A 5 4.90 22.78 2.59
C ASP A 5 5.01 21.32 3.05
N ALA A 6 6.24 20.86 3.25
CA ALA A 6 6.54 19.62 3.99
C ALA A 6 6.15 19.72 5.49
N ALA A 7 5.60 20.85 5.94
CA ALA A 7 5.40 21.17 7.35
C ALA A 7 4.18 20.49 8.01
N ALA A 8 3.39 19.69 7.28
CA ALA A 8 2.19 19.00 7.79
C ALA A 8 2.22 17.47 7.70
N GLU A 9 3.29 16.86 7.16
CA GLU A 9 3.38 15.39 7.10
C GLU A 9 3.50 14.81 8.52
N VAL A 10 2.70 13.79 8.81
CA VAL A 10 2.78 12.99 10.03
C VAL A 10 3.00 11.55 9.61
N THR A 11 4.21 11.03 9.82
CA THR A 11 4.47 9.61 9.57
C THR A 11 3.72 8.77 10.62
N PRO A 12 2.91 7.77 10.23
CA PRO A 12 2.26 6.89 11.18
C PRO A 12 3.29 6.16 12.05
N ALA A 13 2.94 5.86 13.30
CA ALA A 13 3.81 5.13 14.20
C ALA A 13 4.11 3.71 13.67
N PHE A 14 5.37 3.31 13.75
CA PHE A 14 5.81 1.95 13.50
C PHE A 14 5.38 1.04 14.66
N PRO A 15 4.92 -0.19 14.41
CA PRO A 15 4.74 -1.18 15.47
C PRO A 15 6.03 -1.38 16.27
N GLU A 16 5.89 -1.67 17.55
CA GLU A 16 7.01 -1.94 18.47
C GLU A 16 6.87 -3.32 19.11
N GLY A 17 7.95 -3.84 19.69
CA GLY A 17 7.98 -5.15 20.35
C GLY A 17 8.73 -6.21 19.54
N THR A 18 8.59 -7.47 19.97
CA THR A 18 9.26 -8.61 19.32
C THR A 18 8.62 -8.90 17.97
N PRO A 19 9.38 -8.90 16.86
CA PRO A 19 8.82 -9.19 15.55
C PRO A 19 8.22 -10.60 15.48
N VAL A 20 7.09 -10.73 14.80
CA VAL A 20 6.55 -12.02 14.36
C VAL A 20 7.09 -12.34 12.98
N LYS A 21 7.37 -13.61 12.72
CA LYS A 21 7.89 -14.05 11.43
C LYS A 21 6.78 -14.48 10.49
N GLN A 22 6.70 -13.88 9.31
CA GLN A 22 5.80 -14.35 8.27
C GLN A 22 6.28 -15.72 7.74
N GLY A 23 5.35 -16.68 7.62
CA GLY A 23 5.60 -17.91 6.87
C GLY A 23 5.92 -17.60 5.40
N LYS A 24 6.72 -18.45 4.73
CA LYS A 24 7.06 -18.23 3.32
C LYS A 24 5.81 -18.44 2.45
N PRO A 25 5.26 -17.41 1.78
CA PRO A 25 4.11 -17.59 0.93
C PRO A 25 4.50 -18.32 -0.36
N ALA A 26 3.61 -19.17 -0.86
CA ALA A 26 3.76 -19.86 -2.12
C ALA A 26 3.52 -18.87 -3.27
N GLN A 27 4.40 -18.88 -4.28
CA GLN A 27 4.12 -18.18 -5.52
C GLN A 27 3.18 -19.01 -6.38
N VAL A 28 2.25 -18.34 -7.05
CA VAL A 28 1.30 -18.95 -7.97
C VAL A 28 1.41 -18.29 -9.34
N LYS A 29 0.79 -18.89 -10.35
CA LYS A 29 0.70 -18.28 -11.67
C LYS A 29 -0.17 -17.03 -11.60
N ASP A 30 0.37 -15.89 -12.05
CA ASP A 30 -0.44 -14.70 -12.23
C ASP A 30 -1.46 -14.87 -13.37
N THR A 31 -2.66 -14.33 -13.16
CA THR A 31 -3.78 -14.41 -14.09
C THR A 31 -4.28 -13.04 -14.55
N SER A 32 -3.57 -11.96 -14.22
CA SER A 32 -3.94 -10.60 -14.64
C SER A 32 -3.68 -10.34 -16.12
N GLY A 33 -2.74 -11.08 -16.72
CA GLY A 33 -2.27 -10.85 -18.09
C GLY A 33 -1.27 -9.71 -18.23
N ILE A 34 -0.85 -9.09 -17.12
CA ILE A 34 0.20 -8.07 -17.09
C ILE A 34 1.55 -8.77 -17.00
N GLU A 35 2.41 -8.54 -17.99
CA GLU A 35 3.73 -9.15 -18.06
C GLU A 35 4.61 -8.79 -16.87
N GLY A 36 5.16 -9.82 -16.21
CA GLY A 36 6.10 -9.65 -15.09
C GLY A 36 5.47 -9.43 -13.72
N VAL A 37 4.13 -9.46 -13.62
CA VAL A 37 3.46 -9.49 -12.32
C VAL A 37 3.77 -10.81 -11.62
N LEU A 38 4.31 -10.70 -10.42
CA LEU A 38 4.47 -11.80 -9.48
C LEU A 38 3.17 -11.96 -8.68
N ALA A 39 2.74 -13.20 -8.47
CA ALA A 39 1.56 -13.53 -7.70
C ALA A 39 1.88 -14.54 -6.59
N TRP A 40 1.22 -14.37 -5.45
CA TRP A 40 1.28 -15.29 -4.33
C TRP A 40 -0.09 -15.87 -4.03
N ASP A 41 -0.08 -17.05 -3.43
CA ASP A 41 -1.29 -17.78 -3.06
C ASP A 41 -2.09 -16.99 -2.02
N THR A 42 -3.29 -16.59 -2.41
CA THR A 42 -4.29 -15.93 -1.55
C THR A 42 -5.52 -16.83 -1.37
N ALA A 43 -5.41 -18.14 -1.62
CA ALA A 43 -6.51 -19.09 -1.49
C ALA A 43 -7.25 -18.93 -0.15
N GLY A 44 -8.57 -18.99 -0.20
CA GLY A 44 -9.42 -18.56 0.91
C GLY A 44 -9.90 -17.11 0.80
N TYR A 45 -9.43 -16.35 -0.20
CA TYR A 45 -9.97 -15.03 -0.56
C TYR A 45 -9.82 -14.67 -2.05
N PRO A 46 -10.80 -13.97 -2.70
CA PRO A 46 -12.19 -13.72 -2.25
C PRO A 46 -13.06 -14.97 -2.39
N ALA A 47 -12.57 -16.02 -3.05
CA ALA A 47 -13.31 -17.25 -3.24
C ALA A 47 -13.30 -18.10 -1.96
N PRO A 48 -14.43 -18.73 -1.60
CA PRO A 48 -14.48 -19.68 -0.50
C PRO A 48 -13.54 -20.85 -0.80
N GLY A 49 -12.57 -21.07 0.09
CA GLY A 49 -11.59 -22.14 0.00
C GLY A 49 -10.83 -22.27 1.31
N GLN A 50 -10.28 -23.45 1.59
CA GLN A 50 -9.37 -23.61 2.72
C GLN A 50 -8.01 -23.02 2.36
N ALA A 51 -7.43 -22.24 3.29
CA ALA A 51 -6.04 -21.82 3.19
C ALA A 51 -5.13 -23.07 3.09
N ASN A 52 -4.19 -23.02 2.14
CA ASN A 52 -3.17 -24.04 1.97
C ASN A 52 -1.91 -23.67 2.74
N ALA A 53 -0.99 -24.62 2.87
CA ALA A 53 0.37 -24.30 3.32
C ALA A 53 1.01 -23.29 2.35
N GLY A 54 1.43 -22.13 2.86
CA GLY A 54 2.00 -21.05 2.05
C GLY A 54 0.97 -20.04 1.52
N THR A 55 -0.31 -20.16 1.88
CA THR A 55 -1.28 -19.08 1.64
C THR A 55 -0.92 -17.83 2.46
N LEU A 56 -1.04 -16.65 1.84
CA LEU A 56 -0.95 -15.37 2.54
C LEU A 56 -2.11 -15.22 3.52
N THR A 57 -1.79 -15.13 4.81
CA THR A 57 -2.77 -14.84 5.85
C THR A 57 -3.19 -13.36 5.83
N HIS A 58 -4.28 -13.04 6.50
CA HIS A 58 -4.76 -11.68 6.70
C HIS A 58 -4.94 -11.36 8.20
N GLU A 59 -4.15 -12.01 9.05
CA GLU A 59 -4.22 -11.84 10.50
C GLU A 59 -3.69 -10.48 10.94
N HIS A 60 -4.37 -9.84 11.88
CA HIS A 60 -3.88 -8.61 12.49
C HIS A 60 -2.93 -8.90 13.65
N VAL A 61 -1.82 -8.16 13.71
CA VAL A 61 -0.79 -8.23 14.75
C VAL A 61 -0.39 -6.84 15.20
N THR A 62 -0.06 -6.67 16.48
CA THR A 62 0.31 -5.36 17.06
C THR A 62 1.81 -5.11 17.12
N THR A 63 2.62 -6.09 16.73
CA THR A 63 4.09 -6.05 16.74
C THR A 63 4.66 -6.00 15.33
N PRO A 64 5.96 -5.68 15.15
CA PRO A 64 6.60 -5.74 13.84
C PRO A 64 6.49 -7.11 13.19
N VAL A 65 6.64 -7.13 11.86
CA VAL A 65 6.61 -8.37 11.08
C VAL A 65 7.88 -8.52 10.24
N GLU A 66 8.55 -9.66 10.39
CA GLU A 66 9.60 -10.10 9.47
C GLU A 66 8.96 -10.76 8.24
N TYR A 67 8.73 -9.95 7.20
CA TYR A 67 8.11 -10.40 5.95
C TYR A 67 9.06 -11.26 5.10
N ALA A 68 8.50 -12.30 4.48
CA ALA A 68 9.23 -13.18 3.57
C ALA A 68 9.37 -12.61 2.14
N VAL A 69 8.55 -11.61 1.80
CA VAL A 69 8.56 -10.89 0.52
C VAL A 69 8.84 -9.42 0.80
N LYS A 70 9.70 -8.80 -0.03
CA LYS A 70 10.07 -7.40 0.09
C LYS A 70 9.76 -6.63 -1.21
N PRO A 71 9.03 -5.51 -1.15
CA PRO A 71 8.10 -5.14 -0.08
C PRO A 71 7.08 -6.25 0.20
N ALA A 72 6.46 -6.21 1.37
CA ALA A 72 5.40 -7.16 1.71
C ALA A 72 4.24 -7.04 0.72
N VAL A 73 3.54 -8.14 0.48
CA VAL A 73 2.39 -8.23 -0.45
C VAL A 73 1.13 -8.74 0.27
N GLY A 74 1.11 -8.77 1.60
CA GLY A 74 0.10 -9.44 2.41
C GLY A 74 0.73 -10.20 3.57
N GLY A 75 -0.07 -10.96 4.32
CA GLY A 75 0.35 -11.65 5.54
C GLY A 75 -0.06 -10.91 6.81
N PRO A 76 0.52 -11.27 7.97
CA PRO A 76 0.27 -10.57 9.23
C PRO A 76 0.58 -9.09 9.10
N HIS A 77 -0.28 -8.23 9.64
CA HIS A 77 -0.15 -6.79 9.48
C HIS A 77 -0.83 -6.01 10.61
N ALA A 78 -0.62 -4.69 10.66
CA ALA A 78 -1.08 -3.86 11.77
C ALA A 78 -2.62 -3.82 11.77
N PRO A 79 -3.29 -3.72 12.92
CA PRO A 79 -4.75 -3.70 12.97
C PRO A 79 -5.34 -2.35 12.52
N VAL A 80 -4.54 -1.28 12.48
CA VAL A 80 -4.95 0.03 11.92
C VAL A 80 -4.15 0.32 10.65
N TRP A 81 -4.83 0.74 9.58
CA TRP A 81 -4.17 1.26 8.40
C TRP A 81 -3.60 2.68 8.59
N MET A 82 -2.85 3.15 7.60
CA MET A 82 -2.41 4.54 7.49
C MET A 82 -3.22 5.28 6.43
N ASN A 83 -3.23 6.61 6.43
CA ASN A 83 -3.93 7.38 5.41
C ASN A 83 -3.21 7.30 4.06
N ALA A 84 -3.98 7.13 2.97
CA ALA A 84 -3.46 7.10 1.61
C ALA A 84 -2.83 8.44 1.19
N GLY A 85 -1.84 8.39 0.28
CA GLY A 85 -1.14 9.55 -0.26
C GLY A 85 0.38 9.37 -0.41
N VAL A 86 1.07 10.47 -0.74
CA VAL A 86 2.53 10.47 -0.91
C VAL A 86 3.21 10.89 0.39
N TYR A 87 4.08 10.03 0.91
CA TYR A 87 4.93 10.26 2.06
C TYR A 87 6.35 10.59 1.60
N SER A 88 7.01 11.55 2.26
CA SER A 88 8.40 11.88 1.97
C SER A 88 9.39 10.99 2.71
N LYS A 89 8.89 10.21 3.68
CA LYS A 89 9.66 9.29 4.51
C LYS A 89 9.16 7.85 4.35
N PRO A 90 9.97 6.85 4.73
CA PRO A 90 9.50 5.47 4.83
C PRO A 90 8.29 5.37 5.74
N VAL A 91 7.40 4.44 5.41
CA VAL A 91 6.14 4.20 6.15
C VAL A 91 6.18 2.81 6.79
N PRO A 92 5.40 2.57 7.87
CA PRO A 92 5.33 1.25 8.48
C PRO A 92 4.76 0.21 7.50
N THR A 93 5.52 -0.85 7.23
CA THR A 93 5.13 -1.87 6.24
C THR A 93 3.82 -2.54 6.64
N GLU A 94 3.63 -2.80 7.93
CA GLU A 94 2.44 -3.41 8.49
C GLU A 94 1.18 -2.57 8.25
N ARG A 95 1.31 -1.24 8.21
CA ARG A 95 0.18 -0.35 7.92
C ARG A 95 -0.07 -0.20 6.42
N ALA A 96 0.98 -0.24 5.61
CA ALA A 96 0.86 -0.29 4.16
C ALA A 96 0.24 -1.62 3.68
N VAL A 97 0.51 -2.74 4.37
CA VAL A 97 -0.13 -4.02 4.10
C VAL A 97 -1.62 -3.99 4.42
N HIS A 98 -2.02 -3.38 5.55
CA HIS A 98 -3.45 -3.17 5.85
C HIS A 98 -4.13 -2.35 4.75
N LEU A 99 -3.49 -1.28 4.27
CA LEU A 99 -4.02 -0.53 3.14
C LEU A 99 -4.27 -1.40 1.90
N MET A 100 -3.35 -2.31 1.58
CA MET A 100 -3.52 -3.27 0.48
C MET A 100 -4.62 -4.30 0.75
N GLU A 101 -4.87 -4.66 2.02
CA GLU A 101 -6.01 -5.49 2.43
C GLU A 101 -7.34 -4.87 1.97
N HIS A 102 -7.44 -3.53 2.06
CA HIS A 102 -8.57 -2.73 1.57
C HIS A 102 -8.43 -2.27 0.10
N GLY A 103 -7.56 -2.91 -0.67
CA GLY A 103 -7.43 -2.68 -2.12
C GLY A 103 -6.57 -1.49 -2.51
N ALA A 104 -5.77 -0.94 -1.60
CA ALA A 104 -4.78 0.07 -1.98
C ALA A 104 -3.61 -0.52 -2.78
N ILE A 105 -2.94 0.36 -3.51
CA ILE A 105 -1.67 0.13 -4.18
C ILE A 105 -0.57 0.84 -3.41
N TRP A 106 0.57 0.17 -3.22
CA TRP A 106 1.77 0.79 -2.66
C TRP A 106 2.89 0.83 -3.69
N ILE A 107 3.26 2.04 -4.10
CA ILE A 107 4.46 2.33 -4.90
C ILE A 107 5.59 2.66 -3.94
N THR A 108 6.65 1.87 -3.95
CA THR A 108 7.85 2.17 -3.17
C THR A 108 9.10 2.06 -4.01
N TYR A 109 10.13 2.81 -3.63
CA TYR A 109 11.35 2.96 -4.41
C TYR A 109 12.57 3.02 -3.50
N ASN A 110 13.72 2.60 -4.02
CA ASN A 110 14.98 2.65 -3.29
C ASN A 110 15.29 4.09 -2.84
N ALA A 111 15.88 4.25 -1.66
CA ALA A 111 16.23 5.57 -1.11
C ALA A 111 17.14 6.38 -2.06
N SER A 112 17.97 5.69 -2.85
CA SER A 112 18.88 6.28 -3.84
C SER A 112 18.24 6.55 -5.22
N LEU A 113 16.93 6.36 -5.40
CA LEU A 113 16.28 6.59 -6.69
C LEU A 113 16.51 8.06 -7.12
N PRO A 114 16.95 8.32 -8.37
CA PRO A 114 17.22 9.69 -8.81
C PRO A 114 16.01 10.61 -8.63
N ALA A 115 16.24 11.84 -8.14
CA ALA A 115 15.15 12.79 -7.84
C ALA A 115 14.21 13.01 -9.03
N GLN A 116 14.73 13.06 -10.26
CA GLN A 116 13.91 13.19 -11.47
C GLN A 116 12.94 12.01 -11.66
N GLN A 117 13.35 10.80 -11.29
CA GLN A 117 12.47 9.62 -11.35
C GLN A 117 11.45 9.63 -10.22
N VAL A 118 11.82 10.09 -9.02
CA VAL A 118 10.86 10.31 -7.92
C VAL A 118 9.78 11.31 -8.34
N GLU A 119 10.16 12.41 -8.98
CA GLU A 119 9.20 13.40 -9.51
C GLU A 119 8.32 12.81 -10.62
N ALA A 120 8.85 11.93 -11.47
CA ALA A 120 8.04 11.20 -12.45
C ALA A 120 7.01 10.27 -11.77
N LEU A 121 7.39 9.58 -10.68
CA LEU A 121 6.44 8.81 -9.87
C LEU A 121 5.39 9.69 -9.19
N ARG A 122 5.76 10.87 -8.68
CA ARG A 122 4.81 11.84 -8.13
C ARG A 122 3.82 12.33 -9.19
N ALA A 123 4.30 12.60 -10.40
CA ALA A 123 3.46 12.99 -11.52
C ALA A 123 2.51 11.85 -11.91
N PHE A 124 3.03 10.61 -12.00
CA PHE A 124 2.23 9.40 -12.22
C PHE A 124 1.17 9.21 -11.13
N PHE A 125 1.50 9.46 -9.86
CA PHE A 125 0.54 9.37 -8.75
C PHE A 125 -0.55 10.44 -8.84
N LYS A 126 -0.16 11.69 -9.13
CA LYS A 126 -1.07 12.84 -9.19
C LYS A 126 -2.12 12.71 -10.31
N GLN A 127 -1.75 12.13 -11.45
CA GLN A 127 -2.63 12.01 -12.61
C GLN A 127 -3.67 10.89 -12.49
N GLN A 128 -3.67 10.12 -11.40
CA GLN A 128 -4.58 8.99 -11.27
C GLN A 128 -6.02 9.49 -11.06
N ASP A 129 -6.92 8.91 -11.85
CA ASP A 129 -8.35 9.13 -11.75
C ASP A 129 -8.99 8.14 -10.77
N TYR A 130 -10.25 8.43 -10.38
CA TYR A 130 -11.03 7.49 -9.58
C TYR A 130 -11.12 6.12 -10.25
N PRO A 131 -10.98 5.01 -9.50
CA PRO A 131 -11.19 3.68 -10.04
C PRO A 131 -12.60 3.56 -10.61
N ALA A 132 -12.72 3.00 -11.81
CA ALA A 132 -14.02 2.84 -12.46
C ALA A 132 -14.97 2.00 -11.59
N GLY A 133 -16.20 2.47 -11.41
CA GLY A 133 -17.23 1.75 -10.63
C GLY A 133 -17.17 1.99 -9.12
N VAL A 134 -16.24 2.79 -8.62
CA VAL A 134 -16.27 3.30 -7.24
C VAL A 134 -17.14 4.56 -7.21
N PRO A 135 -18.17 4.65 -6.34
CA PRO A 135 -18.97 5.86 -6.22
C PRO A 135 -18.09 7.09 -5.91
N ASP A 136 -18.37 8.19 -6.59
CA ASP A 136 -17.74 9.49 -6.32
C ASP A 136 -18.07 9.87 -4.86
N THR A 137 -17.09 9.62 -4.00
CA THR A 137 -17.14 9.87 -2.56
C THR A 137 -16.03 10.86 -2.26
N PRO A 138 -16.22 11.82 -1.35
CA PRO A 138 -15.19 12.80 -1.01
C PRO A 138 -13.85 12.09 -0.72
N GLY A 139 -12.76 12.45 -1.41
CA GLY A 139 -11.49 11.73 -1.26
C GLY A 139 -10.46 11.86 -2.40
N GLY A 140 -10.81 12.40 -3.56
CA GLY A 140 -9.91 12.58 -4.71
C GLY A 140 -9.58 11.30 -5.51
N GLY A 141 -9.14 11.48 -6.75
CA GLY A 141 -8.82 10.42 -7.72
C GLY A 141 -7.60 9.56 -7.39
N ASN A 142 -6.88 9.84 -6.31
CA ASN A 142 -5.68 9.16 -5.81
C ASN A 142 -5.91 8.30 -4.55
N ARG A 143 -7.16 8.22 -4.07
CA ARG A 143 -7.57 7.33 -2.97
C ARG A 143 -7.18 5.87 -3.26
N TRP A 144 -6.86 5.03 -2.29
CA TRP A 144 -6.30 3.67 -2.53
C TRP A 144 -4.93 3.66 -3.21
N MET A 145 -4.14 4.73 -3.07
CA MET A 145 -2.74 4.71 -3.46
C MET A 145 -1.85 5.31 -2.39
N VAL A 146 -0.71 4.67 -2.16
CA VAL A 146 0.38 5.20 -1.33
C VAL A 146 1.66 5.19 -2.12
N MET A 147 2.45 6.24 -1.95
CA MET A 147 3.81 6.30 -2.44
C MET A 147 4.75 6.68 -1.30
N SER A 148 5.85 5.95 -1.14
CA SER A 148 6.87 6.27 -0.13
C SER A 148 8.26 5.75 -0.55
N PRO A 149 9.35 6.41 -0.15
CA PRO A 149 10.67 5.80 -0.27
C PRO A 149 10.74 4.55 0.62
N TRP A 150 11.59 3.60 0.24
CA TRP A 150 12.04 2.53 1.12
C TRP A 150 13.10 3.06 2.08
N ALA A 151 13.32 2.37 3.20
CA ALA A 151 14.26 2.82 4.23
C ALA A 151 15.73 2.83 3.77
N ASP A 152 16.04 2.00 2.77
CA ASP A 152 17.37 1.80 2.20
C ASP A 152 17.25 1.35 0.73
N ASP A 153 18.35 0.88 0.13
CA ASP A 153 18.40 0.41 -1.26
C ASP A 153 18.23 -1.12 -1.39
N SER A 154 17.51 -1.75 -0.45
CA SER A 154 17.37 -3.21 -0.40
C SER A 154 16.15 -3.76 -1.15
N LEU A 155 15.42 -2.94 -1.92
CA LEU A 155 14.34 -3.44 -2.77
C LEU A 155 14.88 -4.35 -3.88
N PRO A 156 14.09 -5.31 -4.36
CA PRO A 156 14.49 -6.18 -5.46
C PRO A 156 14.56 -5.48 -6.84
N SER A 157 14.18 -4.21 -6.92
CA SER A 157 14.17 -3.36 -8.11
C SER A 157 14.18 -1.89 -7.66
N PRO A 158 14.66 -0.92 -8.46
CA PRO A 158 14.63 0.50 -8.09
C PRO A 158 13.23 0.99 -7.71
N ILE A 159 12.19 0.45 -8.36
CA ILE A 159 10.78 0.76 -8.11
C ILE A 159 10.00 -0.55 -8.00
N VAL A 160 9.17 -0.67 -6.98
CA VAL A 160 8.28 -1.80 -6.76
C VAL A 160 6.87 -1.29 -6.50
N ILE A 161 5.89 -1.82 -7.24
CA ILE A 161 4.47 -1.56 -7.03
C ILE A 161 3.82 -2.83 -6.51
N SER A 162 3.10 -2.73 -5.38
CA SER A 162 2.49 -3.86 -4.69
C SER A 162 1.00 -3.64 -4.49
N ALA A 163 0.25 -4.73 -4.56
CA ALA A 163 -1.14 -4.86 -4.12
C ALA A 163 -1.27 -6.17 -3.33
N TRP A 164 -2.44 -6.47 -2.76
CA TRP A 164 -2.62 -7.72 -2.05
C TRP A 164 -2.33 -8.95 -2.93
N GLY A 165 -1.37 -9.76 -2.51
CA GLY A 165 -0.87 -10.95 -3.20
C GLY A 165 -0.19 -10.68 -4.55
N ARG A 166 0.10 -9.43 -4.92
CA ARG A 166 0.58 -9.06 -6.27
C ARG A 166 1.71 -8.05 -6.19
N GLN A 167 2.71 -8.20 -7.06
CA GLN A 167 3.84 -7.27 -7.12
C GLN A 167 4.38 -7.18 -8.53
N LEU A 168 4.72 -5.97 -8.95
CA LEU A 168 5.47 -5.71 -10.17
C LEU A 168 6.75 -4.93 -9.81
N ARG A 169 7.84 -5.32 -10.47
CA ARG A 169 9.18 -4.75 -10.30
C ARG A 169 9.58 -4.06 -11.59
N VAL A 170 9.93 -2.78 -11.50
CA VAL A 170 10.33 -1.98 -12.67
C VAL A 170 11.56 -1.15 -12.35
N ASP A 171 12.29 -0.78 -13.40
CA ASP A 171 13.48 0.06 -13.32
C ASP A 171 13.18 1.53 -13.68
N ASP A 172 12.05 1.79 -14.34
CA ASP A 172 11.71 3.09 -14.91
C ASP A 172 10.29 3.53 -14.48
N PRO A 173 10.12 4.76 -13.95
CA PRO A 173 8.80 5.31 -13.62
C PRO A 173 7.87 5.51 -14.84
N ALA A 174 8.39 5.45 -16.07
CA ALA A 174 7.61 5.51 -17.30
C ALA A 174 7.18 4.13 -17.82
N ASP A 175 7.45 3.04 -17.09
CA ASP A 175 7.05 1.71 -17.50
C ASP A 175 5.51 1.62 -17.65
N PRO A 176 4.98 1.32 -18.85
CA PRO A 176 3.54 1.33 -19.10
C PRO A 176 2.78 0.28 -18.28
N ARG A 177 3.48 -0.71 -17.70
CA ARG A 177 2.88 -1.72 -16.82
C ARG A 177 2.46 -1.13 -15.47
N LEU A 178 3.01 0.01 -15.05
CA LEU A 178 2.57 0.70 -13.83
C LEU A 178 1.10 1.09 -13.91
N GLN A 179 0.67 1.70 -15.02
CA GLN A 179 -0.74 2.07 -15.19
C GLN A 179 -1.63 0.82 -15.26
N LYS A 180 -1.23 -0.21 -16.03
CA LYS A 180 -1.96 -1.48 -16.10
C LYS A 180 -2.14 -2.11 -14.72
N PHE A 181 -1.11 -2.04 -13.87
CA PHE A 181 -1.16 -2.57 -12.51
C PHE A 181 -2.15 -1.80 -11.64
N VAL A 182 -2.14 -0.47 -11.70
CA VAL A 182 -3.11 0.37 -10.99
C VAL A 182 -4.53 0.06 -11.46
N ASP A 183 -4.77 0.02 -12.78
CA ASP A 183 -6.09 -0.23 -13.37
C ASP A 183 -6.67 -1.60 -12.97
N GLU A 184 -5.82 -2.64 -12.89
CA GLU A 184 -6.26 -4.00 -12.58
C GLU A 184 -6.46 -4.24 -11.07
N PHE A 185 -5.57 -3.74 -10.21
CA PHE A 185 -5.52 -4.17 -8.80
C PHE A 185 -6.12 -3.16 -7.82
N ARG A 186 -6.19 -1.87 -8.16
CA ARG A 186 -6.65 -0.83 -7.24
C ARG A 186 -8.15 -0.94 -6.99
N ALA A 187 -8.55 -0.91 -5.73
CA ALA A 187 -9.94 -1.00 -5.28
C ALA A 187 -10.70 -2.18 -5.91
N ASN A 188 -10.01 -3.30 -6.18
CA ASN A 188 -10.58 -4.44 -6.88
C ASN A 188 -10.85 -5.61 -5.91
N PRO A 189 -12.12 -5.91 -5.58
CA PRO A 189 -12.49 -6.97 -4.64
C PRO A 189 -12.16 -8.38 -5.14
N LYS A 190 -11.77 -8.53 -6.42
CA LYS A 190 -11.20 -9.79 -6.93
C LYS A 190 -9.89 -10.17 -6.22
N TYR A 191 -9.15 -9.17 -5.70
CA TYR A 191 -7.81 -9.37 -5.16
C TYR A 191 -7.66 -8.99 -3.68
N SER A 192 -8.43 -8.02 -3.18
CA SER A 192 -8.25 -7.44 -1.84
C SER A 192 -9.21 -8.01 -0.79
N PRO A 193 -8.73 -8.61 0.32
CA PRO A 193 -9.55 -9.25 1.37
C PRO A 193 -10.75 -8.47 1.87
N GLU A 194 -10.58 -7.16 1.99
CA GLU A 194 -11.62 -6.29 2.50
C GLU A 194 -11.81 -5.10 1.56
N SER A 195 -12.87 -4.34 1.81
CA SER A 195 -13.14 -3.12 1.06
C SER A 195 -13.61 -2.05 2.02
N ALA A 196 -12.76 -1.04 2.19
CA ALA A 196 -13.05 0.12 3.01
C ALA A 196 -12.45 1.38 2.36
N ALA A 197 -12.93 2.52 2.86
CA ALA A 197 -12.25 3.78 2.68
C ALA A 197 -10.85 3.73 3.31
N VAL A 198 -9.84 4.17 2.58
CA VAL A 198 -8.44 4.20 3.06
C VAL A 198 -7.97 5.60 3.48
N ASP A 199 -8.92 6.39 3.97
CA ASP A 199 -8.75 7.77 4.41
C ASP A 199 -9.55 8.00 5.70
N GLN A 200 -9.50 9.23 6.23
CA GLN A 200 -10.25 9.66 7.40
C GLN A 200 -9.87 8.96 8.72
N VAL A 201 -8.74 8.24 8.76
CA VAL A 201 -8.15 7.83 10.03
C VAL A 201 -7.58 9.07 10.72
N PRO A 202 -7.84 9.29 12.02
CA PRO A 202 -7.28 10.42 12.75
C PRO A 202 -5.77 10.57 12.56
N THR A 203 -5.29 11.80 12.35
CA THR A 203 -3.91 12.07 11.93
C THR A 203 -2.85 11.55 12.90
N GLY A 204 -3.13 11.51 14.20
CA GLY A 204 -2.22 10.93 15.20
C GLY A 204 -2.12 9.41 15.10
N THR A 205 -3.15 8.74 14.58
CA THR A 205 -3.14 7.30 14.36
C THR A 205 -2.72 6.94 12.93
N GLY A 206 -3.43 7.43 11.92
CA GLY A 206 -3.22 7.09 10.51
C GLY A 206 -2.14 7.90 9.81
N GLY A 207 -1.55 8.88 10.49
CA GLY A 207 -0.62 9.82 9.87
C GLY A 207 -1.30 10.83 8.96
N ASN A 208 -0.48 11.64 8.30
CA ASN A 208 -0.90 12.60 7.28
C ASN A 208 0.13 12.60 6.16
N PRO A 209 -0.24 12.30 4.90
CA PRO A 209 0.70 12.31 3.79
C PRO A 209 1.22 13.72 3.51
N ALA A 210 2.41 13.83 2.93
CA ALA A 210 2.99 15.11 2.52
C ALA A 210 2.25 15.74 1.34
N MET A 211 1.79 14.90 0.40
CA MET A 211 1.14 15.35 -0.83
C MET A 211 0.08 14.36 -1.25
N TYR A 212 -0.89 14.85 -2.02
CA TYR A 212 -1.87 14.00 -2.70
C TYR A 212 -2.49 12.99 -1.73
N GLY A 213 -2.92 13.46 -0.55
CA GLY A 213 -3.82 12.71 0.31
C GLY A 213 -5.27 12.88 -0.16
N SER A 214 -6.21 12.39 0.66
CA SER A 214 -7.63 12.61 0.46
C SER A 214 -7.98 14.11 0.43
N GLU A 215 -8.92 14.49 -0.45
CA GLU A 215 -9.48 15.84 -0.49
C GLU A 215 -10.26 16.19 0.79
N ALA A 216 -10.89 15.19 1.41
CA ALA A 216 -11.44 15.33 2.74
C ALA A 216 -10.30 15.28 3.76
N VAL A 217 -10.20 16.30 4.61
CA VAL A 217 -9.17 16.43 5.64
C VAL A 217 -9.32 15.30 6.67
N ASN A 218 -8.23 14.62 7.01
CA ASN A 218 -8.24 13.61 8.07
C ASN A 218 -8.48 14.29 9.44
N PRO A 219 -9.35 13.74 10.30
CA PRO A 219 -9.65 14.35 11.59
C PRO A 219 -8.40 14.42 12.48
N PRO A 220 -8.27 15.42 13.37
CA PRO A 220 -7.17 15.46 14.33
C PRO A 220 -7.36 14.40 15.43
N GLY A 221 -6.25 14.04 16.11
CA GLY A 221 -6.29 13.18 17.30
C GLY A 221 -5.94 11.72 17.04
N MET A 222 -6.32 10.84 17.96
CA MET A 222 -6.09 9.39 17.91
C MET A 222 -7.42 8.66 17.75
N LEU A 223 -7.42 7.48 17.12
CA LEU A 223 -8.54 6.55 17.26
C LEU A 223 -8.76 6.22 18.74
N SER A 224 -10.03 6.11 19.13
CA SER A 224 -10.38 5.60 20.46
C SER A 224 -9.86 4.16 20.61
N PRO A 225 -9.33 3.76 21.77
CA PRO A 225 -8.99 2.36 22.05
C PRO A 225 -10.18 1.40 21.84
N ASP A 226 -11.41 1.91 21.96
CA ASP A 226 -12.66 1.16 21.83
C ASP A 226 -13.30 1.25 20.44
N ALA A 227 -12.69 1.98 19.50
CA ALA A 227 -13.09 1.95 18.09
C ALA A 227 -12.60 0.63 17.50
N GLY A 228 -13.32 -0.46 17.82
CA GLY A 228 -13.02 -1.80 17.34
C GLY A 228 -12.81 -1.80 15.83
N MET A 229 -11.79 -2.56 15.42
CA MET A 229 -11.66 -3.03 14.03
C MET A 229 -12.53 -4.27 13.86
#